data_AF-W2EYX5-F1
#
_entry.id   AF-W2EYX5-F1
#
_cell.length_a   1.000
_cell.length_b   1.000
_cell.length_c   1.000
_cell.angle_alpha   90.00
_cell.angle_beta   90.00
_cell.angle_gamma   90.00
#
_symmetry.space_group_name_H-M   'P 1'
#
loop_
_entity.id
_entity.type
_entity.pdbx_description
1 polymer ?
#
loop_
_entity_poly.entity_id
_entity_poly.type
_entity_poly.pdbx_seq_one_letter_code
_entity_poly.pdbx_strand_id
1 'polypeptide(L)'
;MPFDDMEHWCIGPCMAGSRRRVAAHARAMAAYQEALNDWEDNNDPDRGPEPRAPEPPKVIPVYGNPIFCQICSWEVKSRLSRLDGIAAVYAREADGHRGAAGEAKVSSSRSARSPSPTVDDLDQLDEWLRAWHAEYLGITPLARSRQLMDSITVGAAWLVARVEGILRRPDLADRFAGQVHEWYGRLRLYDPSDVTVQRKSLRCPACQTFRLEYRDGDDSVRCATPGCGRVIRLDEYDAMVDQAVRQEAKAS
;
A
#
# COMPACT_ATOMS: atom_id res chain seq x y z
N MET A 1 -20.62 18.88 -14.89
CA MET A 1 -19.56 19.75 -14.36
C MET A 1 -18.33 19.53 -15.20
N PRO A 2 -17.72 20.59 -15.76
CA PRO A 2 -16.49 20.45 -16.51
C PRO A 2 -15.36 19.92 -15.61
N PHE A 3 -14.44 19.15 -16.18
CA PHE A 3 -13.29 18.56 -15.47
C PHE A 3 -12.19 19.59 -15.13
N ASP A 4 -12.48 20.88 -15.27
CA ASP A 4 -11.50 21.99 -15.19
C ASP A 4 -10.95 22.20 -13.77
N ASP A 5 -11.55 21.56 -12.76
CA ASP A 5 -11.20 21.74 -11.34
C ASP A 5 -10.33 20.61 -10.76
N MET A 6 -9.63 19.84 -11.61
CA MET A 6 -8.79 18.71 -11.18
C MET A 6 -7.60 19.11 -10.29
N GLU A 7 -7.18 20.37 -10.34
CA GLU A 7 -6.10 20.91 -9.52
C GLU A 7 -6.45 20.92 -8.03
N HIS A 8 -7.72 21.11 -7.69
CA HIS A 8 -8.19 21.12 -6.30
C HIS A 8 -8.60 19.74 -5.79
N TRP A 9 -8.55 18.71 -6.64
CA TRP A 9 -8.83 17.35 -6.19
C TRP A 9 -7.70 16.86 -5.28
N CYS A 10 -8.06 16.02 -4.31
CA CYS A 10 -7.08 15.30 -3.52
C CYS A 10 -6.11 14.55 -4.44
N ILE A 11 -4.80 14.69 -4.24
CA ILE A 11 -3.80 13.95 -5.03
C ILE A 11 -3.58 12.52 -4.50
N GLY A 12 -4.10 12.21 -3.31
CA GLY A 12 -3.93 10.92 -2.66
C GLY A 12 -4.69 9.76 -3.30
N PRO A 13 -4.51 8.53 -2.76
CA PRO A 13 -5.07 7.30 -3.33
C PRO A 13 -6.59 7.32 -3.52
N CYS A 14 -7.33 8.08 -2.70
CA CYS A 14 -8.79 8.19 -2.80
C CYS A 14 -9.28 8.70 -4.16
N MET A 15 -8.47 9.50 -4.87
CA MET A 15 -8.81 10.05 -6.19
C MET A 15 -8.00 9.44 -7.33
N ALA A 16 -7.04 8.55 -7.07
CA ALA A 16 -6.21 7.93 -8.10
C ALA A 16 -7.04 7.19 -9.17
N GLY A 17 -8.10 6.49 -8.75
CA GLY A 17 -9.04 5.84 -9.66
C GLY A 17 -9.77 6.84 -10.57
N SER A 18 -10.31 7.91 -9.99
CA SER A 18 -11.00 8.98 -10.72
C SER A 18 -10.08 9.69 -11.70
N ARG A 19 -8.86 10.06 -11.28
CA ARG A 19 -7.84 10.67 -12.15
C ARG A 19 -7.49 9.77 -13.34
N ARG A 20 -7.32 8.46 -13.13
CA ARG A 20 -7.11 7.50 -14.22
C ARG A 20 -8.28 7.45 -15.21
N ARG A 21 -9.53 7.51 -14.73
CA ARG A 21 -10.72 7.54 -15.59
C ARG A 21 -10.80 8.83 -16.40
N VAL A 22 -10.52 9.98 -15.80
CA VAL A 22 -10.49 11.27 -16.53
C VAL A 22 -9.36 11.27 -17.56
N ALA A 23 -8.17 10.79 -17.22
CA ALA A 23 -7.06 10.65 -18.16
C ALA A 23 -7.37 9.66 -19.30
N ALA A 24 -8.10 8.57 -19.01
CA ALA A 24 -8.57 7.65 -20.04
C ALA A 24 -9.61 8.31 -20.97
N HIS A 25 -10.54 9.08 -20.42
CA HIS A 25 -11.51 9.84 -21.19
C HIS A 25 -10.85 10.91 -22.05
N ALA A 26 -9.85 11.64 -21.54
CA ALA A 26 -9.10 12.63 -22.32
C ALA A 26 -8.40 11.99 -23.52
N ARG A 27 -7.79 10.81 -23.34
CA ARG A 27 -7.21 10.02 -24.44
C ARG A 27 -8.27 9.54 -25.44
N ALA A 28 -9.43 9.10 -24.96
CA ALA A 28 -10.53 8.68 -25.82
C ALA A 28 -11.11 9.86 -26.62
N MET A 29 -11.20 11.05 -26.02
CA MET A 29 -11.62 12.28 -26.70
C MET A 29 -10.62 12.69 -27.78
N ALA A 30 -9.31 12.58 -27.52
CA ALA A 30 -8.28 12.85 -28.53
C ALA A 30 -8.41 11.90 -29.74
N ALA A 31 -8.57 10.60 -29.48
CA ALA A 31 -8.77 9.60 -30.54
C ALA A 31 -10.09 9.80 -31.29
N TYR A 32 -11.15 10.21 -30.59
CA TYR A 32 -12.43 10.57 -31.22
C TYR A 32 -12.28 11.79 -32.14
N GLN A 33 -11.55 12.82 -31.72
CA GLN A 33 -11.34 14.01 -32.54
C GLN A 33 -10.55 13.69 -33.81
N GLU A 34 -9.51 12.85 -33.70
CA GLU A 34 -8.76 12.36 -34.84
C GLU A 34 -9.67 11.59 -35.81
N ALA A 35 -10.46 10.64 -35.30
CA ALA A 35 -11.40 9.88 -36.12
C ALA A 35 -12.49 10.74 -36.75
N LEU A 36 -12.95 11.78 -36.06
CA LEU A 36 -13.94 12.73 -36.58
C LEU A 36 -13.35 13.56 -37.72
N ASN A 37 -12.15 14.09 -37.54
CA ASN A 37 -11.45 14.84 -38.59
C ASN A 37 -11.25 13.96 -39.83
N ASP A 38 -10.78 12.71 -39.64
CA ASP A 38 -10.63 11.74 -40.74
C ASP A 38 -11.96 11.46 -41.44
N TRP A 39 -13.06 11.32 -40.69
CA TRP A 39 -14.38 11.10 -41.25
C TRP A 39 -14.88 12.32 -42.03
N GLU A 40 -14.63 13.54 -41.55
CA GLU A 40 -15.00 14.80 -42.19
C GLU A 40 -14.22 15.04 -43.50
N ASP A 41 -12.92 14.77 -43.50
CA ASP A 41 -12.03 14.95 -44.67
C ASP A 41 -12.33 13.93 -45.79
N ASN A 42 -12.83 12.75 -45.43
CA ASN A 42 -13.23 11.73 -46.38
C ASN A 42 -14.61 12.05 -47.00
N ASN A 43 -14.60 12.59 -48.22
CA ASN A 43 -15.80 12.88 -49.04
C ASN A 43 -16.39 11.63 -49.75
N ASP A 44 -16.17 10.43 -49.21
CA ASP A 44 -16.67 9.20 -49.80
C ASP A 44 -18.20 9.08 -49.61
N PRO A 45 -19.00 8.95 -50.69
CA PRO A 45 -20.45 8.75 -50.58
C PRO A 45 -20.84 7.47 -49.83
N ASP A 46 -19.97 6.47 -49.76
CA ASP A 46 -20.19 5.21 -49.04
C ASP A 46 -19.51 5.20 -47.65
N ARG A 47 -19.11 6.36 -47.11
CA ARG A 47 -18.47 6.43 -45.79
C ARG A 47 -19.37 5.85 -44.69
N GLY A 48 -18.74 5.15 -43.76
CA GLY A 48 -19.41 4.58 -42.59
C GLY A 48 -20.06 5.62 -41.68
N PRO A 49 -20.75 5.17 -40.61
CA PRO A 49 -21.41 6.08 -39.67
C PRO A 49 -20.39 7.02 -39.01
N GLU A 50 -20.84 8.22 -38.66
CA GLU A 50 -20.05 9.19 -37.90
C GLU A 50 -19.50 8.55 -36.61
N PRO A 51 -18.21 8.77 -36.27
CA PRO A 51 -17.64 8.30 -35.02
C PRO A 51 -18.50 8.74 -33.83
N ARG A 52 -18.64 7.87 -32.82
CA ARG A 52 -19.42 8.20 -31.63
C ARG A 52 -18.52 8.83 -30.57
N ALA A 53 -18.93 9.98 -30.03
CA ALA A 53 -18.24 10.62 -28.92
C ALA A 53 -18.21 9.71 -27.67
N PRO A 54 -17.08 9.63 -26.95
CA PRO A 54 -16.97 8.85 -25.73
C PRO A 54 -17.83 9.47 -24.60
N GLU A 55 -18.39 8.62 -23.73
CA GLU A 55 -19.20 9.10 -22.59
C GLU A 55 -18.30 9.63 -21.47
N PRO A 56 -18.60 10.81 -20.90
CA PRO A 56 -17.82 11.37 -19.81
C PRO A 56 -17.89 10.48 -18.55
N PRO A 57 -16.76 10.24 -17.86
CA PRO A 57 -16.74 9.40 -16.69
C PRO A 57 -17.52 10.05 -15.53
N LYS A 58 -18.41 9.28 -14.91
CA LYS A 58 -19.11 9.68 -13.69
C LYS A 58 -18.13 9.56 -12.51
N VAL A 59 -17.65 10.69 -12.01
CA VAL A 59 -16.72 10.79 -10.89
C VAL A 59 -17.29 11.71 -9.81
N ILE A 60 -17.11 11.32 -8.55
CA ILE A 60 -17.45 12.14 -7.39
C ILE A 60 -16.12 12.74 -6.88
N PRO A 61 -15.92 14.07 -6.99
CA PRO A 61 -14.65 14.67 -6.58
C PRO A 61 -14.51 14.66 -5.05
N VAL A 62 -13.32 14.28 -4.59
CA VAL A 62 -12.88 14.52 -3.21
C VAL A 62 -11.84 15.62 -3.27
N TYR A 63 -12.17 16.76 -2.66
CA TYR A 63 -11.30 17.94 -2.66
C TYR A 63 -10.15 17.81 -1.66
N GLY A 64 -8.99 18.33 -2.05
CA GLY A 64 -7.84 18.51 -1.16
C GLY A 64 -8.08 19.65 -0.17
N ASN A 65 -7.36 19.63 0.96
CA ASN A 65 -7.32 20.76 1.90
C ASN A 65 -5.90 20.91 2.50
N PRO A 66 -4.96 21.61 1.82
CA PRO A 66 -5.07 22.20 0.48
C PRO A 66 -4.85 21.19 -0.65
N ILE A 67 -3.97 20.19 -0.47
CA ILE A 67 -3.54 19.25 -1.53
C ILE A 67 -4.08 17.84 -1.30
N PHE A 68 -4.03 17.38 -0.04
CA PHE A 68 -4.60 16.11 0.39
C PHE A 68 -5.89 16.33 1.16
N CYS A 69 -6.86 15.43 1.00
CA CYS A 69 -8.01 15.40 1.89
C CYS A 69 -7.58 14.90 3.29
N GLN A 70 -8.40 15.20 4.30
CA GLN A 70 -8.13 14.81 5.69
C GLN A 70 -7.84 13.32 5.86
N ILE A 71 -8.56 12.45 5.14
CA ILE A 71 -8.40 10.99 5.21
C ILE A 71 -7.01 10.58 4.70
N CYS A 72 -6.59 11.06 3.52
CA CYS A 72 -5.29 10.70 2.97
C CYS A 72 -4.13 11.31 3.77
N SER A 73 -4.29 12.52 4.32
CA SER A 73 -3.30 13.11 5.23
C SER A 73 -3.12 12.27 6.50
N TRP A 74 -4.22 11.82 7.10
CA TRP A 74 -4.18 10.92 8.25
C TRP A 74 -3.53 9.58 7.91
N GLU A 75 -3.83 9.02 6.74
CA GLU A 75 -3.23 7.77 6.28
C GLU A 75 -1.70 7.87 6.11
N VAL A 76 -1.20 8.95 5.50
CA VAL A 76 0.24 9.22 5.40
C VAL A 76 0.86 9.33 6.79
N LYS A 77 0.25 10.10 7.70
CA LYS A 77 0.72 10.27 9.09
C LYS A 77 0.75 8.94 9.84
N SER A 78 -0.31 8.14 9.72
CA SER A 78 -0.45 6.84 10.37
C SER A 78 0.61 5.85 9.89
N ARG A 79 0.82 5.74 8.57
CA ARG A 79 1.88 4.89 8.00
C ARG A 79 3.28 5.32 8.45
N LEU A 80 3.55 6.63 8.40
CA LEU A 80 4.82 7.19 8.84
C LEU A 80 5.08 6.92 10.33
N SER A 81 4.06 7.05 11.19
CA SER A 81 4.18 6.80 12.64
C SER A 81 4.41 5.34 13.02
N ARG A 82 4.29 4.42 12.06
CA ARG A 82 4.55 2.99 12.29
C ARG A 82 5.93 2.57 11.80
N LEU A 83 6.60 3.38 10.98
CA LEU A 83 7.87 2.98 10.35
C LEU A 83 8.96 2.66 11.37
N ASP A 84 9.01 3.34 12.52
CA ASP A 84 9.99 3.06 13.58
C ASP A 84 9.75 1.69 14.24
N GLY A 85 8.49 1.39 14.60
CA GLY A 85 8.11 0.10 15.17
C GLY A 85 8.32 -1.04 14.18
N ILE A 86 7.96 -0.83 12.92
CA ILE A 86 8.21 -1.77 11.83
C ILE A 86 9.71 -2.01 11.64
N ALA A 87 10.52 -0.96 11.61
CA ALA A 87 11.97 -1.06 11.45
C ALA A 87 12.61 -1.83 12.61
N ALA A 88 12.14 -1.63 13.85
CA ALA A 88 12.63 -2.36 15.01
C ALA A 88 12.31 -3.87 14.92
N VAL A 89 11.11 -4.23 14.48
CA VAL A 89 10.75 -5.64 14.23
C VAL A 89 11.59 -6.22 13.10
N TYR A 90 11.76 -5.47 12.01
CA TYR A 90 12.54 -5.89 10.86
C TYR A 90 14.01 -6.15 11.21
N ALA A 91 14.63 -5.26 11.99
CA ALA A 91 15.98 -5.44 12.52
C ALA A 91 16.09 -6.70 13.39
N ARG A 92 15.16 -6.88 14.34
CA ARG A 92 15.13 -8.05 15.24
C ARG A 92 15.03 -9.37 14.48
N GLU A 93 14.23 -9.41 13.41
CA GLU A 93 14.09 -10.64 12.61
C GLU A 93 15.35 -10.96 11.81
N ALA A 94 16.10 -9.94 11.39
CA ALA A 94 17.37 -10.12 10.68
C ALA A 94 18.51 -10.66 11.56
N ASP A 95 18.52 -10.30 12.84
CA ASP A 95 19.51 -10.77 13.82
C ASP A 95 19.37 -12.27 14.18
N GLY A 96 18.43 -13.00 13.56
CA GLY A 96 18.30 -14.44 13.71
C GLY A 96 17.53 -14.88 14.96
N HIS A 97 16.74 -13.98 15.58
CA HIS A 97 15.89 -14.31 16.73
C HIS A 97 14.63 -15.14 16.38
N ARG A 98 14.41 -15.48 15.09
CA ARG A 98 13.64 -16.69 14.73
C ARG A 98 14.64 -17.81 14.51
N GLY A 99 14.66 -18.81 15.40
CA GLY A 99 15.60 -19.92 15.37
C GLY A 99 15.83 -20.47 13.97
N ALA A 100 17.03 -20.24 13.44
CA ALA A 100 17.48 -20.83 12.18
C ALA A 100 17.74 -22.33 12.38
N ALA A 101 16.65 -23.11 12.39
CA ALA A 101 16.71 -24.53 12.06
C ALA A 101 16.75 -24.64 10.54
N GLY A 102 17.91 -24.35 9.94
CA GLY A 102 18.09 -24.46 8.49
C GLY A 102 19.25 -23.62 7.99
N GLU A 103 20.45 -24.17 8.05
CA GLU A 103 21.63 -23.64 7.37
C GLU A 103 21.35 -23.48 5.87
N ALA A 104 21.15 -22.24 5.42
CA ALA A 104 21.02 -21.94 4.01
C ALA A 104 22.41 -21.93 3.35
N LYS A 105 22.64 -22.91 2.47
CA LYS A 105 23.82 -22.99 1.58
C LYS A 105 23.88 -21.75 0.67
N VAL A 106 24.96 -20.98 0.81
CA VAL A 106 25.25 -19.82 -0.04
C VAL A 106 25.85 -20.32 -1.36
N SER A 107 25.07 -20.27 -2.44
CA SER A 107 25.55 -20.49 -3.81
C SER A 107 25.87 -19.15 -4.49
N SER A 108 26.94 -19.16 -5.26
CA SER A 108 27.78 -18.02 -5.64
C SER A 108 27.26 -17.11 -6.76
N SER A 109 27.76 -15.87 -6.71
CA SER A 109 28.10 -14.96 -7.82
C SER A 109 26.99 -14.22 -8.59
N ARG A 110 26.59 -13.06 -8.06
CA ARG A 110 26.35 -11.79 -8.76
C ARG A 110 26.57 -10.67 -7.74
N SER A 111 27.35 -9.64 -8.10
CA SER A 111 27.80 -8.48 -7.29
C SER A 111 27.34 -8.52 -5.83
N ALA A 112 28.25 -8.91 -4.94
CA ALA A 112 27.97 -9.16 -3.52
C ALA A 112 27.16 -8.00 -2.92
N ARG A 113 25.84 -8.22 -2.72
CA ARG A 113 25.06 -7.42 -1.78
C ARG A 113 25.79 -7.46 -0.44
N SER A 114 25.75 -6.36 0.29
CA SER A 114 26.28 -6.28 1.65
C SER A 114 25.85 -7.53 2.44
N PRO A 115 26.70 -8.06 3.34
CA PRO A 115 26.43 -9.31 4.07
C PRO A 115 25.08 -9.36 4.81
N SER A 116 24.38 -8.22 4.99
CA SER A 116 23.01 -8.18 5.48
C SER A 116 22.14 -7.17 4.68
N PRO A 117 21.32 -7.64 3.73
CA PRO A 117 20.37 -6.79 2.98
C PRO A 117 19.45 -5.95 3.89
N THR A 118 19.11 -6.46 5.07
CA THR A 118 18.32 -5.72 6.07
C THR A 118 19.00 -4.45 6.54
N VAL A 119 20.30 -4.49 6.82
CA VAL A 119 21.05 -3.31 7.28
C VAL A 119 21.11 -2.27 6.15
N ASP A 120 21.28 -2.70 4.91
CA ASP A 120 21.25 -1.79 3.75
C ASP A 120 19.87 -1.11 3.61
N ASP A 121 18.78 -1.84 3.83
CA ASP A 121 17.42 -1.28 3.79
C ASP A 121 17.16 -0.30 4.94
N LEU A 122 17.67 -0.59 6.15
CA LEU A 122 17.57 0.30 7.31
C LEU A 122 18.45 1.54 7.17
N ASP A 123 19.65 1.42 6.61
CA ASP A 123 20.52 2.55 6.30
C ASP A 123 19.89 3.46 5.23
N GLN A 124 19.27 2.88 4.20
CA GLN A 124 18.49 3.65 3.21
C GLN A 124 17.28 4.35 3.84
N LEU A 125 16.58 3.70 4.77
CA LEU A 125 15.47 4.31 5.50
C LEU A 125 15.95 5.50 6.34
N ASP A 126 17.05 5.34 7.07
CA ASP A 126 17.67 6.43 7.85
C ASP A 126 18.14 7.58 6.95
N GLU A 127 18.80 7.27 5.83
CA GLU A 127 19.20 8.28 4.85
C GLU A 127 17.99 9.07 4.32
N TRP A 128 16.91 8.37 3.97
CA TRP A 128 15.66 8.99 3.53
C TRP A 128 15.05 9.89 4.61
N LEU A 129 14.99 9.45 5.87
CA LEU A 129 14.49 10.26 6.98
C LEU A 129 15.32 11.54 7.15
N ARG A 130 16.65 11.43 7.10
CA ARG A 130 17.57 12.58 7.21
C ARG A 130 17.49 13.52 6.00
N ALA A 131 17.30 12.99 4.80
CA ALA A 131 17.13 13.78 3.59
C ALA A 131 15.87 14.66 3.69
N TRP A 132 14.74 14.11 4.15
CA TRP A 132 13.52 14.88 4.34
C TRP A 132 13.62 15.92 5.46
N HIS A 133 14.32 15.59 6.54
CA HIS A 133 14.63 16.57 7.59
C HIS A 133 15.38 17.77 7.00
N ALA A 134 16.42 17.50 6.22
CA ALA A 134 17.27 18.51 5.60
C ALA A 134 16.50 19.36 4.58
N GLU A 135 15.74 18.71 3.70
CA GLU A 135 14.97 19.36 2.65
C GLU A 135 13.85 20.24 3.19
N TYR A 136 13.16 19.79 4.25
CA TYR A 136 12.14 20.62 4.90
C TYR A 136 12.73 21.88 5.53
N LEU A 137 13.91 21.76 6.16
CA LEU A 137 14.60 22.89 6.79
C LEU A 137 15.41 23.75 5.80
N GLY A 138 15.61 23.28 4.56
CA GLY A 138 16.47 23.95 3.58
C GLY A 138 17.96 23.91 3.96
N ILE A 139 18.40 22.84 4.62
CA ILE A 139 19.80 22.65 5.06
C ILE A 139 20.42 21.40 4.43
N THR A 140 21.72 21.22 4.60
CA THR A 140 22.42 19.98 4.24
C THR A 140 22.07 18.86 5.22
N PRO A 141 21.93 17.60 4.76
CA PRO A 141 21.66 16.47 5.66
C PRO A 141 22.68 16.36 6.78
N LEU A 142 22.18 16.24 8.01
CA LEU A 142 23.01 16.03 9.19
C LEU A 142 23.69 14.65 9.11
N ALA A 143 24.87 14.56 9.72
CA ALA A 143 25.54 13.28 9.91
C ALA A 143 24.65 12.34 10.74
N ARG A 144 24.71 11.04 10.43
CA ARG A 144 23.97 9.99 11.15
C ARG A 144 24.37 9.98 12.63
N SER A 145 23.40 9.71 13.51
CA SER A 145 23.69 9.37 14.91
C SER A 145 24.53 8.08 15.01
N ARG A 146 25.19 7.85 16.15
CA ARG A 146 26.00 6.62 16.33
C ARG A 146 25.17 5.34 16.35
N GLN A 147 23.89 5.42 16.72
CA GLN A 147 22.99 4.27 16.76
C GLN A 147 21.91 4.42 15.67
N LEU A 148 21.83 3.43 14.78
CA LEU A 148 20.94 3.45 13.61
C LEU A 148 19.47 3.50 14.01
N MET A 149 19.05 2.64 14.94
CA MET A 149 17.66 2.60 15.39
C MET A 149 17.21 3.88 16.09
N ASP A 150 18.06 4.48 16.94
CA ASP A 150 17.78 5.79 17.53
C ASP A 150 17.59 6.87 16.46
N SER A 151 18.44 6.85 15.43
CA SER A 151 18.35 7.78 14.30
C SER A 151 17.03 7.63 13.55
N ILE A 152 16.61 6.40 13.27
CA ILE A 152 15.33 6.09 12.61
C ILE A 152 14.15 6.55 13.49
N THR A 153 14.14 6.22 14.77
CA THR A 153 13.06 6.61 15.69
C THR A 153 12.93 8.12 15.79
N VAL A 154 14.05 8.84 15.98
CA VAL A 154 14.04 10.32 16.07
C VAL A 154 13.62 10.94 14.73
N GLY A 155 14.13 10.44 13.61
CA GLY A 155 13.79 10.91 12.27
C GLY A 155 12.31 10.72 11.95
N ALA A 156 11.77 9.53 12.20
CA ALA A 156 10.36 9.21 11.99
C ALA A 156 9.47 10.09 12.89
N ALA A 157 9.76 10.19 14.19
CA ALA A 157 9.00 11.03 15.11
C ALA A 157 9.01 12.51 14.71
N TRP A 158 10.17 13.02 14.26
CA TRP A 158 10.29 14.38 13.76
C TRP A 158 9.39 14.59 12.53
N LEU A 159 9.42 13.68 11.55
CA LEU A 159 8.57 13.80 10.35
C LEU A 159 7.08 13.67 10.68
N VAL A 160 6.68 12.78 11.59
CA VAL A 160 5.27 12.68 12.05
C VAL A 160 4.79 14.02 12.60
N ALA A 161 5.63 14.71 13.38
CA ALA A 161 5.30 16.01 13.95
C ALA A 161 5.24 17.15 12.91
N ARG A 162 5.82 16.98 11.71
CA ARG A 162 5.82 17.99 10.63
C ARG A 162 5.01 17.59 9.39
N VAL A 163 4.42 16.40 9.39
CA VAL A 163 3.73 15.81 8.23
C VAL A 163 2.71 16.75 7.61
N GLU A 164 1.91 17.44 8.44
CA GLU A 164 0.88 18.36 7.96
C GLU A 164 1.48 19.61 7.29
N GLY A 165 2.65 20.07 7.76
CA GLY A 165 3.39 21.16 7.13
C GLY A 165 3.98 20.75 5.78
N ILE A 166 4.50 19.52 5.69
CA ILE A 166 5.04 18.97 4.44
C ILE A 166 3.91 18.78 3.41
N LEU A 167 2.77 18.20 3.82
CA LEU A 167 1.63 17.94 2.93
C LEU A 167 0.88 19.20 2.46
N ARG A 168 1.16 20.36 3.05
CA ARG A 168 0.63 21.67 2.59
C ARG A 168 1.48 22.31 1.50
N ARG A 169 2.71 21.81 1.26
CA ARG A 169 3.66 22.35 0.29
C ARG A 169 3.53 21.63 -1.06
N PRO A 170 3.04 22.30 -2.14
CA PRO A 170 2.82 21.64 -3.43
C PRO A 170 4.06 20.99 -4.03
N ASP A 171 5.23 21.59 -3.79
CA ASP A 171 6.54 21.12 -4.24
C ASP A 171 7.00 19.83 -3.55
N LEU A 172 6.49 19.54 -2.34
CA LEU A 172 6.93 18.40 -1.53
C LEU A 172 5.87 17.31 -1.38
N ALA A 173 4.59 17.70 -1.35
CA ALA A 173 3.51 16.87 -0.81
C ALA A 173 3.36 15.52 -1.54
N ASP A 174 3.38 15.52 -2.87
CA ASP A 174 3.22 14.30 -3.68
C ASP A 174 4.39 13.34 -3.49
N ARG A 175 5.62 13.84 -3.67
CA ARG A 175 6.85 13.04 -3.51
C ARG A 175 6.98 12.48 -2.11
N PHE A 176 6.69 13.28 -1.08
CA PHE A 176 6.72 12.84 0.31
C PHE A 176 5.73 11.70 0.57
N ALA A 177 4.46 11.90 0.22
CA ALA A 177 3.43 10.89 0.44
C ALA A 177 3.72 9.60 -0.33
N GLY A 178 4.19 9.72 -1.58
CA GLY A 178 4.61 8.59 -2.41
C GLY A 178 5.71 7.75 -1.74
N GLN A 179 6.75 8.41 -1.24
CA GLN A 179 7.85 7.70 -0.57
C GLN A 179 7.46 7.11 0.79
N VAL A 180 6.59 7.77 1.57
CA VAL A 180 6.02 7.16 2.79
C VAL A 180 5.25 5.88 2.45
N HIS A 181 4.46 5.90 1.38
CA HIS A 181 3.73 4.73 0.91
C HIS A 181 4.65 3.62 0.41
N GLU A 182 5.74 3.98 -0.28
CA GLU A 182 6.75 3.03 -0.73
C GLU A 182 7.45 2.34 0.46
N TRP A 183 7.96 3.12 1.41
CA TRP A 183 8.64 2.58 2.59
C TRP A 183 7.72 1.71 3.44
N TYR A 184 6.49 2.19 3.70
CA TYR A 184 5.50 1.40 4.41
C TYR A 184 5.18 0.12 3.63
N GLY A 185 4.94 0.20 2.31
CA GLY A 185 4.64 -0.96 1.48
C GLY A 185 5.76 -2.01 1.47
N ARG A 186 7.03 -1.57 1.49
CA ARG A 186 8.21 -2.43 1.55
C ARG A 186 8.31 -3.17 2.89
N LEU A 187 8.03 -2.47 4.00
CA LEU A 187 8.25 -3.01 5.34
C LEU A 187 6.98 -3.52 6.05
N ARG A 188 5.78 -3.34 5.47
CA ARG A 188 4.49 -3.68 6.12
C ARG A 188 4.37 -5.12 6.62
N LEU A 189 5.11 -6.06 6.02
CA LEU A 189 5.11 -7.47 6.45
C LEU A 189 5.67 -7.64 7.87
N TYR A 190 6.39 -6.64 8.37
CA TYR A 190 6.97 -6.58 9.69
C TYR A 190 6.19 -5.63 10.63
N ASP A 191 5.03 -5.11 10.22
CA ASP A 191 4.18 -4.27 11.08
C ASP A 191 3.43 -5.15 12.10
N PRO A 192 3.77 -5.06 13.41
CA PRO A 192 3.07 -5.83 14.43
C PRO A 192 1.60 -5.43 14.58
N SER A 193 1.22 -4.25 14.09
CA SER A 193 -0.16 -3.74 14.12
C SER A 193 -0.96 -4.14 12.87
N ASP A 194 -0.29 -4.47 11.76
CA ASP A 194 -0.92 -4.91 10.52
C ASP A 194 -1.07 -6.43 10.55
N VAL A 195 -1.89 -6.89 11.49
CA VAL A 195 -2.22 -8.32 11.61
C VAL A 195 -3.03 -8.71 10.38
N THR A 196 -2.37 -9.38 9.43
CA THR A 196 -3.01 -9.85 8.21
C THR A 196 -4.16 -10.78 8.60
N VAL A 197 -5.38 -10.37 8.29
CA VAL A 197 -6.57 -11.20 8.49
C VAL A 197 -6.76 -12.05 7.24
N GLN A 198 -6.45 -13.33 7.35
CA GLN A 198 -6.69 -14.32 6.32
C GLN A 198 -8.10 -14.92 6.48
N ARG A 199 -8.86 -14.97 5.38
CA ARG A 199 -10.12 -15.71 5.36
C ARG A 199 -9.85 -17.20 5.20
N LYS A 200 -10.43 -18.00 6.08
CA LYS A 200 -10.35 -19.46 6.08
C LYS A 200 -11.51 -20.04 5.28
N SER A 201 -11.26 -21.13 4.54
CA SER A 201 -12.17 -21.70 3.54
C SER A 201 -13.33 -22.48 4.14
N LEU A 202 -13.20 -23.00 5.36
CA LEU A 202 -14.27 -23.78 5.99
C LEU A 202 -15.42 -22.90 6.52
N ARG A 203 -16.59 -23.50 6.63
CA ARG A 203 -17.74 -22.91 7.33
C ARG A 203 -17.52 -22.97 8.83
N CYS A 204 -17.99 -21.95 9.55
CA CYS A 204 -18.02 -21.99 11.00
C CYS A 204 -18.91 -23.15 11.50
N PRO A 205 -18.46 -24.03 12.41
CA PRO A 205 -19.26 -25.15 12.89
C PRO A 205 -20.52 -24.72 13.66
N ALA A 206 -20.50 -23.53 14.28
CA ALA A 206 -21.63 -23.04 15.07
C ALA A 206 -22.73 -22.40 14.20
N CYS A 207 -22.38 -21.53 13.26
CA CYS A 207 -23.36 -20.78 12.45
C CYS A 207 -23.37 -21.13 10.95
N GLN A 208 -22.51 -22.04 10.51
CA GLN A 208 -22.43 -22.57 9.13
C GLN A 208 -22.14 -21.53 8.02
N THR A 209 -21.66 -20.33 8.39
CA THR A 209 -21.23 -19.27 7.45
C THR A 209 -19.72 -19.31 7.13
N PHE A 210 -19.33 -18.89 5.92
CA PHE A 210 -17.93 -18.75 5.46
C PHE A 210 -17.28 -17.44 5.92
N ARG A 211 -17.32 -17.17 7.22
CA ARG A 211 -16.73 -15.96 7.81
C ARG A 211 -15.73 -16.32 8.91
N LEU A 212 -14.93 -17.35 8.69
CA LEU A 212 -13.80 -17.67 9.56
C LEU A 212 -12.60 -16.80 9.18
N GLU A 213 -12.09 -16.07 10.16
CA GLU A 213 -10.94 -15.19 10.04
C GLU A 213 -9.81 -15.72 10.91
N TYR A 214 -8.63 -15.83 10.33
CA TYR A 214 -7.39 -16.10 11.02
C TYR A 214 -6.53 -14.84 10.97
N ARG A 215 -5.89 -14.54 12.08
CA ARG A 215 -4.99 -13.40 12.23
C ARG A 215 -3.58 -13.96 12.30
N ASP A 216 -2.69 -13.49 11.45
CA ASP A 216 -1.30 -13.98 11.45
C ASP A 216 -0.66 -13.75 12.83
N GLY A 217 -0.30 -14.86 13.50
CA GLY A 217 0.26 -14.86 14.86
C GLY A 217 -0.73 -15.25 15.97
N ASP A 218 -2.03 -15.31 15.68
CA ASP A 218 -3.02 -15.87 16.62
C ASP A 218 -2.92 -17.41 16.62
N ASP A 219 -3.20 -18.04 17.76
CA ASP A 219 -3.30 -19.50 17.90
C ASP A 219 -4.73 -20.02 17.62
N SER A 220 -5.60 -19.14 17.10
CA SER A 220 -7.01 -19.41 16.92
C SER A 220 -7.61 -18.73 15.68
N VAL A 221 -8.67 -19.33 15.17
CA VAL A 221 -9.51 -18.87 14.08
C VAL A 221 -10.86 -18.44 14.66
N ARG A 222 -11.31 -17.24 14.32
CA ARG A 222 -12.54 -16.65 14.88
C ARG A 222 -13.60 -16.44 13.82
N CYS A 223 -14.87 -16.64 14.18
CA CYS A 223 -15.99 -16.34 13.29
C CYS A 223 -16.35 -14.85 13.36
N ALA A 224 -16.24 -14.16 12.22
CA ALA A 224 -16.59 -12.75 12.06
C ALA A 224 -18.08 -12.49 11.81
N THR A 225 -18.94 -13.52 11.92
CA THR A 225 -20.39 -13.35 11.83
C THR A 225 -20.91 -12.66 13.10
N PRO A 226 -21.62 -11.52 12.99
CA PRO A 226 -22.23 -10.85 14.13
C PRO A 226 -23.11 -11.83 14.94
N GLY A 227 -22.88 -11.91 16.25
CA GLY A 227 -23.63 -12.78 17.16
C GLY A 227 -23.11 -14.22 17.30
N CYS A 228 -22.23 -14.70 16.40
CA CYS A 228 -21.61 -16.01 16.56
C CYS A 228 -20.34 -15.92 17.42
N GLY A 229 -19.34 -15.17 16.95
CA GLY A 229 -18.08 -14.96 17.68
C GLY A 229 -17.28 -16.22 18.05
N ARG A 230 -17.65 -17.40 17.50
CA ARG A 230 -17.00 -18.67 17.83
C ARG A 230 -15.51 -18.61 17.56
N VAL A 231 -14.72 -18.99 18.55
CA VAL A 231 -13.26 -19.16 18.45
C VAL A 231 -12.97 -20.66 18.36
N ILE A 232 -12.12 -21.04 17.41
CA ILE A 232 -11.66 -22.41 17.13
C ILE A 232 -10.15 -22.35 17.24
N ARG A 233 -9.52 -23.29 17.94
CA ARG A 233 -8.05 -23.32 17.98
C ARG A 233 -7.49 -23.69 16.60
N LEU A 234 -6.30 -23.22 16.26
CA LEU A 234 -5.75 -23.44 14.91
C LEU A 234 -5.51 -24.93 14.62
N ASP A 235 -5.08 -25.69 15.61
CA ASP A 235 -4.93 -27.16 15.55
C ASP A 235 -6.27 -27.88 15.29
N GLU A 236 -7.33 -27.46 15.98
CA GLU A 236 -8.69 -27.96 15.75
C GLU A 236 -9.18 -27.62 14.34
N TYR A 237 -8.92 -26.39 13.87
CA TYR A 237 -9.27 -25.97 12.51
C TYR A 237 -8.55 -26.80 11.45
N ASP A 238 -7.24 -27.02 11.60
CA ASP A 238 -6.44 -27.80 10.64
C ASP A 238 -6.92 -29.26 10.59
N ALA A 239 -7.26 -29.85 11.74
CA ALA A 239 -7.87 -31.18 11.79
C ALA A 239 -9.22 -31.23 11.04
N MET A 240 -10.02 -30.16 11.09
CA MET A 240 -11.28 -30.07 10.33
C MET A 240 -11.01 -29.97 8.82
N VAL A 241 -9.98 -29.24 8.39
CA VAL A 241 -9.59 -29.15 6.98
C VAL A 241 -9.19 -30.53 6.46
N ASP A 242 -8.33 -31.24 7.21
CA ASP A 242 -7.90 -32.60 6.86
C ASP A 242 -9.08 -33.57 6.73
N GLN A 243 -10.07 -33.46 7.61
CA GLN A 243 -11.29 -34.27 7.54
C GLN A 243 -12.11 -33.94 6.29
N ALA A 244 -12.28 -32.66 5.96
CA ALA A 244 -13.02 -32.25 4.77
C ALA A 244 -12.35 -32.75 3.48
N VAL A 245 -11.02 -32.59 3.35
CA VAL A 245 -10.25 -33.08 2.19
C VAL A 245 -10.37 -34.61 2.05
N ARG A 246 -10.31 -35.36 3.16
CA ARG A 246 -10.50 -36.82 3.15
C ARG A 246 -11.92 -37.23 2.73
N GLN A 247 -12.93 -36.43 3.05
CA GLN A 247 -14.31 -36.71 2.65
C GLN A 247 -14.53 -36.44 1.16
N GLU A 248 -13.99 -35.35 0.61
CA GLU A 248 -14.04 -35.04 -0.82
C GLU A 248 -13.32 -36.11 -1.65
N ALA A 249 -12.16 -36.59 -1.17
CA ALA A 249 -11.41 -37.67 -1.81
C ALA A 249 -12.13 -39.02 -1.81
N LYS A 250 -13.03 -39.28 -0.86
CA LYS A 250 -13.85 -40.51 -0.83
C LYS A 250 -15.11 -40.42 -1.69
N ALA A 251 -15.56 -39.20 -1.99
CA ALA A 251 -16.75 -38.95 -2.78
C ALA A 251 -16.47 -38.86 -4.28
N SER A 252 -15.20 -38.74 -4.66
CA SER A 252 -14.70 -38.75 -6.04
C SER A 252 -14.34 -40.16 -6.49
#